data_AF-A0A530BJX8-F1
#
_entry.id   AF-A0A530BJX8-F1
#
_cell.length_a   1.000
_cell.length_b   1.000
_cell.length_c   1.000
_cell.angle_alpha   90.00
_cell.angle_beta   90.00
_cell.angle_gamma   90.00
#
_symmetry.space_group_name_H-M   'P 1'
#
loop_
_entity.id
_entity.type
_entity.pdbx_description
1 polymer ?
#
loop_
_entity_poly.entity_id
_entity_poly.type
_entity_poly.pdbx_seq_one_letter_code
_entity_poly.pdbx_strand_id
1 'polypeptide(L)'
;MRRIAPDREQLLAIVAEVFREHGYEGASLSLIGEATGLGKGSLYHFFPGGKEEMARAVIAHIDGWFEDNVFAPLRDSTDPRAGIGHMFEATDSYFRSGRRVCLIGAFALDESRDLFAGQVR
;
A
#
# COMPACT_ATOMS: atom_id res chain seq x y z
N MET A 1 5.43 18.55 -22.40
CA MET A 1 4.11 18.30 -21.77
C MET A 1 4.30 18.36 -20.26
N ARG A 2 3.75 19.36 -19.56
CA ARG A 2 3.95 19.53 -18.11
C ARG A 2 3.02 18.56 -17.38
N ARG A 3 3.54 17.39 -16.96
CA ARG A 3 2.77 16.46 -16.12
C ARG A 3 2.40 17.19 -14.84
N ILE A 4 1.11 17.35 -14.57
CA ILE A 4 0.61 17.79 -13.27
C ILE A 4 1.11 16.76 -12.27
N ALA A 5 1.77 17.19 -11.19
CA ALA A 5 2.24 16.27 -10.18
C ALA A 5 1.03 15.48 -9.63
N PRO A 6 1.10 14.15 -9.53
CA PRO A 6 0.04 13.38 -8.91
C PRO A 6 -0.22 13.92 -7.51
N ASP A 7 -1.48 13.94 -7.09
CA ASP A 7 -1.78 14.20 -5.69
C ASP A 7 -1.16 13.09 -4.80
N ARG A 8 -1.08 13.36 -3.50
CA ARG A 8 -0.35 12.49 -2.57
C ARG A 8 -0.92 11.07 -2.52
N GLU A 9 -2.22 10.90 -2.79
CA GLU A 9 -2.89 9.60 -2.76
C GLU A 9 -2.56 8.78 -4.01
N GLN A 10 -2.60 9.37 -5.19
CA GLN A 10 -2.14 8.73 -6.43
C GLN A 10 -0.66 8.35 -6.35
N LEU A 11 0.15 9.20 -5.73
CA LEU A 11 1.57 8.93 -5.50
C LEU A 11 1.76 7.70 -4.59
N LEU A 12 0.99 7.60 -3.50
CA LEU A 12 1.02 6.44 -2.61
C LEU A 12 0.62 5.14 -3.31
N ALA A 13 -0.41 5.18 -4.17
CA ALA A 13 -0.81 4.01 -4.94
C ALA A 13 0.32 3.49 -5.84
N ILE A 14 1.04 4.39 -6.53
CA ILE A 14 2.18 4.01 -7.38
C ILE A 14 3.32 3.44 -6.55
N VAL A 15 3.65 4.10 -5.43
CA VAL A 15 4.71 3.63 -4.50
C VAL A 15 4.37 2.25 -3.95
N ALA A 16 3.11 2.00 -3.59
CA ALA A 16 2.65 0.69 -3.13
C ALA A 16 2.85 -0.42 -4.18
N GLU A 17 2.66 -0.12 -5.47
CA GLU A 17 2.96 -1.08 -6.54
C GLU A 17 4.47 -1.38 -6.63
N VAL A 18 5.33 -0.38 -6.48
CA VAL A 18 6.79 -0.59 -6.48
C VAL A 18 7.22 -1.47 -5.32
N PHE A 19 6.69 -1.24 -4.11
CA PHE A 19 6.93 -2.12 -2.97
C PHE A 19 6.39 -3.53 -3.18
N ARG A 20 5.25 -3.67 -3.88
CA ARG A 20 4.67 -4.98 -4.19
C ARG A 20 5.54 -5.80 -5.14
N GLU A 21 6.17 -5.12 -6.11
CA GLU A 21 6.99 -5.78 -7.13
C GLU A 21 8.40 -6.11 -6.64
N HIS A 22 8.99 -5.21 -5.84
CA HIS A 22 10.42 -5.30 -5.49
C HIS A 22 10.69 -5.60 -4.01
N GLY A 23 9.66 -5.65 -3.16
CA GLY A 23 9.81 -5.62 -1.71
C GLY A 23 10.29 -4.26 -1.21
N TYR A 24 10.35 -4.08 0.11
CA TYR A 24 10.80 -2.82 0.69
C TYR A 24 12.27 -2.57 0.39
N GLU A 25 13.12 -3.58 0.55
CA GLU A 25 14.57 -3.41 0.34
C GLU A 25 14.93 -3.21 -1.14
N GLY A 26 14.27 -3.92 -2.05
CA GLY A 26 14.49 -3.78 -3.49
C GLY A 26 13.95 -2.47 -4.09
N ALA A 27 12.98 -1.82 -3.45
CA ALA A 27 12.38 -0.57 -3.93
C ALA A 27 13.29 0.65 -3.71
N SER A 28 14.27 0.86 -4.59
CA SER A 28 15.13 2.04 -4.53
C SER A 28 14.37 3.35 -4.84
N LEU A 29 14.85 4.48 -4.33
CA LEU A 29 14.33 5.82 -4.69
C LEU A 29 14.41 6.11 -6.19
N SER A 30 15.31 5.45 -6.92
CA SER A 30 15.40 5.56 -8.38
C SER A 30 14.23 4.88 -9.06
N LEU A 31 13.91 3.64 -8.65
CA LEU A 31 12.75 2.89 -9.17
C LEU A 31 11.45 3.62 -8.85
N ILE A 32 11.32 4.14 -7.63
CA ILE A 32 10.16 4.95 -7.23
C ILE A 32 10.07 6.22 -8.08
N GLY A 33 11.18 6.92 -8.32
CA GLY A 33 11.21 8.10 -9.17
C GLY A 33 10.80 7.81 -10.61
N GLU A 34 11.25 6.69 -11.16
CA GLU A 34 10.87 6.22 -12.49
C GLU A 34 9.36 5.93 -12.58
N ALA A 35 8.82 5.15 -11.64
CA ALA A 35 7.40 4.78 -11.61
C ALA A 35 6.48 5.99 -11.45
N THR A 36 6.88 6.95 -10.61
CA THR A 36 6.09 8.16 -10.30
C THR A 36 6.32 9.28 -11.31
N GLY A 37 7.39 9.20 -12.10
CA GLY A 37 7.86 10.29 -12.97
C GLY A 37 8.44 11.49 -12.20
N LEU A 38 8.75 11.32 -10.91
CA LEU A 38 9.28 12.37 -10.05
C LEU A 38 10.80 12.25 -9.87
N GLY A 39 11.48 13.40 -9.81
CA GLY A 39 12.89 13.43 -9.42
C GLY A 39 13.07 13.24 -7.92
N LYS A 40 14.28 12.84 -7.50
CA LYS A 40 14.65 12.63 -6.09
C LYS A 40 14.25 13.80 -5.18
N GLY A 41 14.51 15.04 -5.59
CA GLY A 41 14.14 16.23 -4.81
C GLY A 41 12.63 16.39 -4.59
N SER A 42 11.81 16.07 -5.59
CA SER A 42 10.35 16.08 -5.45
C SER A 42 9.88 14.97 -4.51
N LEU A 43 10.47 13.78 -4.59
CA LEU A 43 10.14 12.69 -3.66
C LEU A 43 10.44 13.06 -2.20
N TYR A 44 11.58 13.70 -1.92
CA TYR A 44 11.90 14.20 -0.57
C TYR A 44 11.02 15.38 -0.14
N HIS A 45 10.45 16.13 -1.08
CA HIS A 45 9.47 17.16 -0.75
C HIS A 45 8.15 16.55 -0.25
N PHE A 46 7.68 15.47 -0.89
CA PHE A 46 6.46 14.76 -0.47
C PHE A 46 6.67 13.87 0.76
N PHE A 47 7.86 13.27 0.88
CA PHE A 47 8.24 12.35 1.94
C PHE A 47 9.63 12.73 2.47
N PRO A 48 9.73 13.74 3.36
CA PRO A 48 11.01 14.15 3.95
C PRO A 48 11.78 13.02 4.65
N GLY A 49 11.06 12.05 5.24
CA GLY A 49 11.60 10.83 5.83
C GLY A 49 11.98 9.74 4.82
N GLY A 50 11.84 10.01 3.52
CA GLY A 50 12.29 9.14 2.45
C GLY A 50 11.51 7.81 2.34
N LYS A 51 12.22 6.74 1.94
CA LYS A 51 11.65 5.41 1.67
C LYS A 51 10.88 4.85 2.87
N GLU A 52 11.36 5.10 4.09
CA GLU A 52 10.69 4.64 5.30
C GLU A 52 9.35 5.33 5.50
N GLU A 53 9.29 6.66 5.39
CA GLU A 53 8.03 7.40 5.48
C GLU A 53 7.04 6.97 4.40
N MET A 54 7.53 6.76 3.17
CA MET A 54 6.74 6.21 2.07
C MET A 54 6.14 4.85 2.44
N ALA A 55 6.92 3.92 3.00
CA ALA A 55 6.45 2.62 3.44
C ALA A 55 5.39 2.73 4.55
N ARG A 56 5.65 3.55 5.59
CA ARG A 56 4.68 3.78 6.67
C ARG A 56 3.37 4.33 6.15
N ALA A 57 3.41 5.27 5.21
CA ALA A 57 2.23 5.85 4.60
C ALA A 57 1.46 4.85 3.71
N VAL A 58 2.17 3.99 2.98
CA VAL A 58 1.56 2.90 2.20
C VAL A 58 0.88 1.87 3.12
N ILE A 59 1.54 1.46 4.22
CA ILE A 59 0.97 0.54 5.21
C ILE A 59 -0.31 1.13 5.79
N ALA A 60 -0.27 2.37 6.27
CA ALA A 60 -1.43 3.04 6.84
C ALA A 60 -2.59 3.20 5.83
N HIS A 61 -2.27 3.47 4.57
CA HIS A 61 -3.29 3.55 3.51
C HIS A 61 -3.96 2.20 3.26
N ILE A 62 -3.21 1.11 3.28
CA ILE A 62 -3.74 -0.24 3.11
C ILE A 62 -4.59 -0.65 4.32
N ASP A 63 -4.13 -0.38 5.53
CA ASP A 63 -4.90 -0.64 6.76
C ASP A 63 -6.25 0.07 6.73
N GLY A 64 -6.27 1.37 6.38
CA GLY A 64 -7.52 2.12 6.25
C GLY A 64 -8.45 1.51 5.21
N TRP A 65 -7.91 1.13 4.04
CA TRP A 65 -8.69 0.48 2.99
C TRP A 65 -9.29 -0.85 3.48
N PHE A 66 -8.53 -1.69 4.19
CA PHE A 66 -9.04 -2.96 4.72
C PHE A 66 -10.07 -2.76 5.82
N GLU A 67 -9.89 -1.79 6.72
CA GLU A 67 -10.91 -1.48 7.73
C GLU A 67 -12.21 -1.06 7.06
N ASP A 68 -12.15 -0.12 6.11
CA ASP A 68 -13.35 0.46 5.48
C ASP A 68 -14.07 -0.52 4.54
N ASN A 69 -13.34 -1.39 3.85
CA ASN A 69 -13.89 -2.24 2.78
C ASN A 69 -13.97 -3.73 3.13
N VAL A 70 -13.37 -4.16 4.24
CA VAL A 70 -13.34 -5.58 4.63
C VAL A 70 -13.79 -5.74 6.07
N PHE A 71 -13.10 -5.14 7.03
CA PHE A 71 -13.31 -5.46 8.45
C PHE A 71 -14.56 -4.81 9.03
N ALA A 72 -14.79 -3.52 8.83
CA ALA A 72 -16.00 -2.86 9.33
C ALA A 72 -17.27 -3.42 8.66
N PRO A 73 -17.36 -3.58 7.32
CA PRO A 73 -18.53 -4.20 6.70
C PRO A 73 -18.80 -5.63 7.18
N LEU A 74 -17.75 -6.43 7.40
CA LEU A 74 -17.89 -7.78 7.93
C LEU A 74 -18.40 -7.79 9.39
N ARG A 75 -17.86 -6.89 10.22
CA ARG A 75 -18.18 -6.78 11.66
C ARG A 75 -19.59 -6.25 11.89
N ASP A 76 -20.01 -5.27 11.08
CA ASP A 76 -21.23 -4.50 11.30
C ASP A 76 -22.43 -5.01 10.48
N SER A 77 -22.21 -5.98 9.59
CA SER A 77 -23.30 -6.56 8.78
C SER A 77 -24.35 -7.27 9.65
N THR A 78 -25.61 -6.97 9.39
CA THR A 78 -26.77 -7.64 10.02
C THR A 78 -27.09 -8.99 9.39
N ASP A 79 -26.59 -9.27 8.19
CA ASP A 79 -26.62 -10.59 7.54
C ASP A 79 -25.18 -11.14 7.43
N PRO A 80 -24.82 -12.16 8.23
CA PRO A 80 -23.49 -12.76 8.20
C PRO A 80 -23.10 -13.31 6.82
N ARG A 81 -24.05 -13.82 6.04
CA ARG A 81 -23.76 -14.37 4.71
C ARG A 81 -23.41 -13.25 3.74
N ALA A 82 -24.16 -12.15 3.77
CA ALA A 82 -23.87 -10.98 2.96
C ALA A 82 -22.52 -10.35 3.34
N GLY A 83 -22.22 -10.26 4.64
CA GLY A 83 -20.93 -9.73 5.13
C GLY A 83 -19.73 -10.55 4.65
N ILE A 84 -19.81 -11.88 4.75
CA ILE A 84 -18.78 -12.79 4.25
C ILE A 84 -18.65 -12.71 2.72
N GLY A 85 -19.76 -12.58 2.00
CA GLY A 85 -19.76 -12.39 0.55
C GLY A 85 -19.01 -11.13 0.13
N HIS A 86 -19.31 -10.00 0.77
CA HIS A 86 -18.63 -8.74 0.54
C HIS A 86 -17.13 -8.80 0.85
N MET A 87 -16.75 -9.45 1.97
CA MET A 87 -15.35 -9.67 2.34
C MET A 87 -14.57 -10.38 1.23
N PHE A 88 -15.15 -11.43 0.63
CA PHE A 88 -14.51 -12.14 -0.48
C PHE A 88 -14.36 -11.25 -1.73
N GLU A 89 -15.41 -10.52 -2.12
CA GLU A 89 -15.38 -9.63 -3.28
C GLU A 89 -14.35 -8.50 -3.12
N ALA A 90 -14.32 -7.86 -1.95
CA ALA A 90 -13.38 -6.79 -1.64
C ALA A 90 -11.94 -7.32 -1.66
N THR A 91 -11.70 -8.44 -1.00
CA THR A 91 -10.37 -9.06 -0.96
C THR A 91 -9.90 -9.47 -2.36
N ASP A 92 -10.75 -10.09 -3.17
CA ASP A 92 -10.41 -10.43 -4.56
C ASP A 92 -10.09 -9.17 -5.40
N SER A 93 -10.86 -8.10 -5.23
CA SER A 93 -10.63 -6.82 -5.88
C SER A 93 -9.27 -6.21 -5.50
N TYR A 94 -8.92 -6.23 -4.21
CA TYR A 94 -7.60 -5.78 -3.74
C TYR A 94 -6.46 -6.56 -4.40
N PHE A 95 -6.64 -7.88 -4.54
CA PHE A 95 -5.65 -8.77 -5.16
C PHE A 95 -5.71 -8.80 -6.70
N ARG A 96 -6.68 -8.12 -7.33
CA ARG A 96 -7.00 -8.03 -8.78
C ARG A 96 -7.09 -9.35 -9.57
N SER A 97 -6.63 -10.49 -9.04
CA SER A 97 -6.67 -11.84 -9.64
C SER A 97 -6.02 -12.92 -8.75
N GLY A 98 -5.82 -12.69 -7.46
CA GLY A 98 -5.01 -13.57 -6.59
C GLY A 98 -3.52 -13.68 -6.97
N ARG A 99 -3.07 -12.95 -8.00
CA ARG A 99 -1.68 -12.95 -8.49
C ARG A 99 -0.78 -11.92 -7.80
N ARG A 100 -1.36 -11.05 -6.98
CA ARG A 100 -0.65 -10.01 -6.24
C ARG A 100 -0.36 -10.51 -4.83
N VAL A 101 0.87 -10.34 -4.37
CA VAL A 101 1.21 -10.59 -2.97
C VAL A 101 0.51 -9.57 -2.07
N CYS A 102 0.06 -10.02 -0.89
CA CYS A 102 -0.40 -9.11 0.16
C CYS A 102 0.75 -8.23 0.57
N LEU A 103 0.60 -6.92 0.43
CA LEU A 103 1.71 -6.03 0.74
C LEU A 103 1.99 -6.01 2.24
N ILE A 104 0.95 -6.08 3.08
CA ILE A 104 1.10 -6.26 4.54
C ILE A 104 1.84 -7.57 4.83
N GLY A 105 1.46 -8.67 4.16
CA GLY A 105 2.17 -9.94 4.28
C GLY A 105 3.62 -9.86 3.79
N ALA A 106 3.90 -9.12 2.72
CA ALA A 106 5.25 -8.91 2.22
C ALA A 106 6.10 -8.14 3.23
N PHE A 107 5.60 -7.04 3.79
CA PHE A 107 6.27 -6.31 4.87
C PHE A 107 6.45 -7.16 6.15
N ALA A 108 5.50 -8.04 6.47
CA ALA A 108 5.58 -8.93 7.62
C ALA A 108 6.63 -10.04 7.48
N LEU A 109 6.93 -10.46 6.25
CA LEU A 109 7.80 -11.60 5.94
C LEU A 109 9.21 -11.19 5.48
N ASP A 110 9.40 -9.91 5.13
CA ASP A 110 10.69 -9.32 4.76
C ASP A 110 11.60 -9.14 6.01
N GLU A 111 12.92 -9.05 5.82
CA GLU A 111 13.90 -8.75 6.88
C GLU A 111 13.63 -7.39 7.54
N SER A 112 12.87 -6.52 6.87
CA SER A 112 12.37 -5.24 7.39
C SER A 112 11.20 -5.35 8.39
N ARG A 113 10.72 -6.56 8.70
CA ARG A 113 9.63 -6.80 9.67
C ARG A 113 9.81 -6.03 10.97
N ASP A 114 11.02 -6.01 11.54
CA ASP A 114 11.29 -5.35 12.83
C ASP A 114 11.10 -3.82 12.75
N LEU A 115 11.27 -3.20 11.58
CA LEU A 115 11.08 -1.76 11.37
C LEU A 115 9.60 -1.34 11.36
N PHE A 116 8.71 -2.28 10.99
CA PHE A 116 7.29 -2.04 10.78
C PHE A 116 6.36 -2.88 11.68
N ALA A 117 6.91 -3.68 12.60
CA ALA A 117 6.14 -4.58 13.48
C ALA A 117 5.04 -3.89 14.30
N GLY A 118 5.19 -2.60 14.62
CA GLY A 118 4.15 -1.83 15.30
C GLY A 118 2.91 -1.52 14.44
N GLN A 119 3.08 -1.52 13.11
CA GLN A 119 2.07 -1.13 12.12
C GLN A 119 1.48 -2.33 11.37
N VAL A 120 2.17 -3.48 11.38
CA VAL A 120 1.67 -4.71 10.80
C VAL A 120 1.15 -5.59 11.94
N ARG A 121 -0.17 -5.57 12.17
CA ARG A 121 -0.84 -6.31 13.24
C ARG A 121 -1.99 -7.16 12.72
#